data_AF-A0A060VPV6-F1
#
_entry.id   AF-A0A060VPV6-F1
#
_cell.length_a   1.000
_cell.length_b   1.000
_cell.length_c   1.000
_cell.angle_alpha   90.00
_cell.angle_beta   90.00
_cell.angle_gamma   90.00
#
_symmetry.space_group_name_H-M   'P 1'
#
loop_
_entity.id
_entity.type
_entity.pdbx_description
1 polymer ?
#
loop_
_entity_poly.entity_id
_entity_poly.type
_entity_poly.pdbx_seq_one_letter_code
_entity_poly.pdbx_strand_id
1 'polypeptide(L)'
;MFYSVELECELLIWEKAFQMATFLEVERIQCKTYACIMESHLMGLTVDFSMGFVCFDAASKAVLWRYKFSQLKGSSDDGKSKIKFLFQNQDNKAIEAKELEFSNLFAVLHCIHAFFAAKVACLDPMFLESQGAATTTGGVGSHSHQSSQQALHPLEWMPAG
;
A
#
# COMPACT_ATOMS: atom_id res chain seq x y z
N MET A 1 -16.78 12.44 -31.10
CA MET A 1 -15.83 12.65 -29.98
C MET A 1 -16.60 13.08 -28.72
N PHE A 2 -17.54 12.27 -28.24
CA PHE A 2 -18.31 12.52 -27.00
C PHE A 2 -18.28 11.27 -26.12
N TYR A 3 -18.52 10.10 -26.72
CA TYR A 3 -18.41 8.79 -26.06
C TYR A 3 -17.05 8.50 -25.39
N SER A 4 -15.94 8.91 -26.01
CA SER A 4 -14.60 8.71 -25.42
C SER A 4 -14.38 9.54 -24.15
N VAL A 5 -14.90 10.78 -24.11
CA VAL A 5 -14.72 11.69 -22.97
C VAL A 5 -15.61 11.28 -21.79
N GLU A 6 -16.85 10.84 -22.06
CA GLU A 6 -17.74 10.33 -21.02
C GLU A 6 -17.18 9.08 -20.34
N LEU A 7 -16.64 8.13 -21.12
CA LEU A 7 -16.01 6.91 -20.60
C LEU A 7 -14.77 7.23 -19.75
N GLU A 8 -13.96 8.20 -20.17
CA GLU A 8 -12.81 8.68 -19.39
C GLU A 8 -13.24 9.28 -18.05
N CYS A 9 -14.31 10.09 -18.01
CA CYS A 9 -14.85 10.63 -16.76
C CYS A 9 -15.38 9.55 -15.82
N GLU A 10 -16.11 8.56 -16.32
CA GLU A 10 -16.62 7.45 -15.52
C GLU A 10 -15.51 6.59 -14.92
N LEU A 11 -14.44 6.32 -15.69
CA LEU A 11 -13.27 5.60 -15.21
C LEU A 11 -12.56 6.33 -14.06
N LEU A 12 -12.41 7.65 -14.17
CA LEU A 12 -11.80 8.47 -13.11
C LEU A 12 -12.63 8.45 -11.82
N ILE A 13 -13.96 8.49 -11.93
CA ILE A 13 -14.85 8.39 -10.76
C ILE A 13 -14.71 7.01 -10.11
N TRP A 14 -14.72 5.94 -10.92
CA TRP A 14 -14.56 4.59 -10.42
C TRP A 14 -13.21 4.36 -9.75
N GLU A 15 -12.12 4.84 -10.35
CA GLU A 15 -10.77 4.74 -9.79
C GLU A 15 -10.69 5.47 -8.45
N LYS A 16 -11.21 6.70 -8.36
CA LYS A 16 -11.26 7.45 -7.10
C LYS A 16 -12.08 6.73 -6.04
N ALA A 17 -13.24 6.19 -6.40
CA ALA A 17 -14.09 5.44 -5.48
C ALA A 17 -13.38 4.17 -4.99
N PHE A 18 -12.67 3.46 -5.88
CA PHE A 18 -11.91 2.26 -5.53
C PHE A 18 -10.73 2.57 -4.60
N GLN A 19 -9.97 3.64 -4.88
CA GLN A 19 -8.89 4.11 -4.02
C GLN A 19 -9.41 4.50 -2.63
N MET A 20 -10.53 5.24 -2.57
CA MET A 20 -11.17 5.62 -1.31
C MET A 20 -11.64 4.41 -0.52
N ALA A 21 -12.33 3.45 -1.17
CA ALA A 21 -12.77 2.23 -0.52
C ALA A 21 -11.58 1.41 0.03
N THR A 22 -10.50 1.30 -0.74
CA THR A 22 -9.26 0.63 -0.31
C THR A 22 -8.65 1.32 0.91
N PHE A 23 -8.55 2.65 0.88
CA PHE A 23 -8.03 3.44 1.98
C PHE A 23 -8.87 3.26 3.25
N LEU A 24 -10.19 3.45 3.16
CA LEU A 24 -11.10 3.33 4.30
C LEU A 24 -11.06 1.93 4.90
N GLU A 25 -10.94 0.89 4.07
CA GLU A 25 -10.82 -0.48 4.56
C GLU A 25 -9.50 -0.72 5.29
N VAL A 26 -8.38 -0.24 4.75
CA VAL A 26 -7.06 -0.33 5.41
C VAL A 26 -7.04 0.46 6.72
N GLU A 27 -7.61 1.67 6.71
CA GLU A 27 -7.77 2.50 7.89
C GLU A 27 -8.67 1.81 8.94
N ARG A 28 -9.70 1.08 8.52
CA ARG A 28 -10.57 0.35 9.44
C ARG A 28 -9.86 -0.86 10.07
N ILE A 29 -9.11 -1.64 9.31
CA ILE A 29 -8.45 -2.86 9.82
C ILE A 29 -7.16 -2.56 10.57
N GLN A 30 -6.45 -1.47 10.22
CA GLN A 30 -5.15 -1.03 10.73
C GLN A 30 -3.99 -2.00 10.56
N CYS A 31 -4.20 -3.31 10.67
CA CYS A 31 -3.17 -4.32 10.52
C CYS A 31 -3.77 -5.65 10.04
N LYS A 32 -2.92 -6.50 9.46
CA LYS A 32 -3.29 -7.88 9.12
C LYS A 32 -2.10 -8.81 9.30
N THR A 33 -2.34 -9.97 9.91
CA THR A 33 -1.30 -10.96 10.20
C THR A 33 -1.51 -12.23 9.41
N TYR A 34 -0.44 -12.73 8.82
CA TYR A 34 -0.40 -13.94 8.03
C TYR A 34 0.63 -14.90 8.60
N ALA A 35 0.28 -16.18 8.69
CA ALA A 35 1.26 -17.23 8.99
C ALA A 35 2.19 -17.42 7.79
N CYS A 36 3.48 -17.53 8.05
CA CYS A 36 4.51 -17.74 7.04
C CYS A 36 5.60 -18.67 7.55
N ILE A 37 6.47 -19.12 6.65
CA ILE A 37 7.66 -19.90 6.98
C ILE A 37 8.89 -19.08 6.61
N MET A 38 9.84 -18.99 7.54
CA MET A 38 11.16 -18.41 7.32
C MET A 38 12.19 -19.40 7.82
N GLU A 39 13.14 -19.81 6.98
CA GLU A 39 14.20 -20.78 7.35
C GLU A 39 13.64 -22.05 8.03
N SER A 40 12.55 -22.61 7.49
CA SER A 40 11.84 -23.80 8.02
C SER A 40 11.15 -23.61 9.37
N HIS A 41 11.04 -22.40 9.90
CA HIS A 41 10.32 -22.10 11.14
C HIS A 41 9.01 -21.38 10.87
N LEU A 42 7.97 -21.69 11.64
CA LEU A 42 6.66 -21.05 11.54
C LEU A 42 6.70 -19.65 12.19
N MET A 43 6.44 -18.64 11.38
CA MET A 43 6.46 -17.22 11.72
C MET A 43 5.08 -16.60 11.51
N GLY A 44 4.91 -15.39 12.03
CA GLY A 44 3.83 -14.48 11.65
C GLY A 44 4.39 -13.22 11.03
N LEU A 45 3.89 -12.85 9.85
CA LEU A 45 4.10 -11.53 9.26
C LEU A 45 2.86 -10.67 9.52
N THR A 46 3.04 -9.58 10.26
CA THR A 46 2.05 -8.51 10.37
C THR A 46 2.41 -7.37 9.41
N VAL A 47 1.44 -6.96 8.60
CA VAL A 47 1.46 -5.68 7.89
C VAL A 47 0.59 -4.72 8.69
N ASP A 48 1.20 -3.70 9.25
CA ASP A 48 0.57 -2.70 10.13
C ASP A 48 0.66 -1.32 9.48
N PHE A 49 -0.44 -0.59 9.48
CA PHE A 49 -0.54 0.69 8.80
C PHE A 49 0.38 1.73 9.45
N SER A 50 0.58 1.73 10.76
CA SER A 50 1.48 2.68 11.43
C SER A 50 2.93 2.20 11.44
N MET A 51 3.14 0.93 11.82
CA MET A 51 4.46 0.38 12.12
C MET A 51 5.18 -0.21 10.90
N GLY A 52 4.47 -0.54 9.82
CA GLY A 52 5.01 -1.24 8.66
C GLY A 52 4.98 -2.75 8.83
N PHE A 53 6.08 -3.42 8.49
CA PHE A 53 6.21 -4.88 8.51
C PHE A 53 6.80 -5.34 9.83
N VAL A 54 6.20 -6.37 10.42
CA VAL A 54 6.68 -7.00 11.66
C VAL A 54 6.69 -8.51 11.46
N CYS A 55 7.83 -9.14 11.68
CA CYS A 55 7.90 -10.60 11.72
C CYS A 55 8.21 -11.07 13.13
N PHE A 56 7.49 -12.08 13.57
CA PHE A 56 7.62 -12.65 14.90
C PHE A 56 7.53 -14.17 14.86
N ASP A 57 8.15 -14.82 15.83
CA ASP A 57 8.12 -16.26 15.99
C ASP A 57 6.73 -16.71 16.45
N ALA A 58 6.12 -17.66 15.75
CA ALA A 58 4.72 -18.00 15.99
C ALA A 58 4.50 -18.62 17.38
N ALA A 59 5.50 -19.31 17.94
CA ALA A 59 5.42 -20.00 19.22
C ALA A 59 5.70 -19.06 20.40
N SER A 60 6.85 -18.39 20.40
CA SER A 60 7.31 -17.51 21.48
C SER A 60 6.75 -16.10 21.42
N LYS A 61 6.19 -15.69 20.26
CA LYS A 61 5.78 -14.31 19.97
C LYS A 61 6.92 -13.28 20.02
N ALA A 62 8.18 -13.74 20.04
CA ALA A 62 9.33 -12.86 19.98
C ALA A 62 9.40 -12.16 18.61
N VAL A 63 9.60 -10.84 18.59
CA VAL A 63 9.78 -10.08 17.34
C VAL A 63 11.17 -10.35 16.79
N LEU A 64 11.27 -10.83 15.56
CA LEU A 64 12.54 -11.06 14.87
C LEU A 64 13.03 -9.79 14.20
N TRP A 65 12.14 -9.07 13.52
CA TRP A 65 12.47 -7.84 12.83
C TRP A 65 11.24 -6.95 12.60
N ARG A 66 11.51 -5.66 12.41
CA ARG A 66 10.52 -4.62 12.12
C ARG A 66 11.09 -3.63 11.12
N TYR A 67 10.33 -3.33 10.08
CA TYR A 67 10.70 -2.32 9.08
C TYR A 67 9.50 -1.45 8.72
N LYS A 68 9.71 -0.14 8.62
CA LYS A 68 8.71 0.81 8.10
C LYS A 68 8.52 0.61 6.59
N PHE A 69 7.38 1.05 6.06
CA PHE A 69 7.13 1.07 4.61
C PHE A 69 8.25 1.77 3.81
N SER A 70 8.77 2.90 4.32
CA SER A 70 9.84 3.67 3.66
C SER A 70 11.20 2.96 3.60
N GLN A 71 11.38 1.91 4.42
CA GLN A 71 12.57 1.09 4.42
C GLN A 71 12.51 0.00 3.36
N LEU A 72 11.33 -0.34 2.82
CA LEU A 72 11.23 -1.28 1.71
C LEU A 72 11.76 -0.62 0.43
N LYS A 73 12.77 -1.24 -0.19
CA LYS A 73 13.38 -0.78 -1.45
C LYS A 73 12.95 -1.59 -2.65
N GLY A 74 12.49 -2.81 -2.42
CA GLY A 74 11.95 -3.67 -3.46
C GLY A 74 11.37 -4.94 -2.86
N SER A 75 10.50 -5.57 -3.62
CA SER A 75 9.99 -6.90 -3.35
C SER A 75 9.90 -7.68 -4.66
N SER A 76 10.12 -8.99 -4.58
CA SER A 76 9.96 -9.90 -5.71
C SER A 76 9.36 -11.21 -5.21
N ASP A 77 8.44 -11.79 -5.95
CA ASP A 77 7.88 -13.10 -5.66
C ASP A 77 8.17 -14.11 -6.77
N ASP A 78 7.96 -15.39 -6.48
CA ASP A 78 8.18 -16.49 -7.42
C ASP A 78 6.91 -16.91 -8.18
N GLY A 79 5.80 -16.18 -8.01
CA GLY A 79 4.49 -16.50 -8.57
C GLY A 79 3.80 -17.74 -7.95
N LYS A 80 4.35 -18.30 -6.87
CA LYS A 80 3.85 -19.54 -6.26
C LYS A 80 3.55 -19.39 -4.77
N SER A 81 4.60 -19.24 -3.96
CA SER A 81 4.46 -19.24 -2.50
C SER A 81 5.46 -18.33 -1.80
N LYS A 82 6.52 -17.89 -2.47
CA LYS A 82 7.61 -17.15 -1.84
C LYS A 82 7.65 -15.71 -2.28
N ILE A 83 7.93 -14.84 -1.32
CA ILE A 83 8.22 -13.43 -1.54
C ILE A 83 9.52 -13.07 -0.82
N LYS A 84 10.33 -12.25 -1.48
CA LYS A 84 11.56 -11.67 -0.98
C LYS A 84 11.39 -10.17 -0.85
N PHE A 85 11.59 -9.65 0.36
CA PHE A 85 11.64 -8.21 0.63
C PHE A 85 13.08 -7.75 0.72
N LEU A 86 13.37 -6.57 0.17
CA LEU A 86 14.64 -5.88 0.31
C LEU A 86 14.42 -4.65 1.20
N PHE A 87 14.87 -4.73 2.45
CA PHE A 87 14.76 -3.63 3.40
C PHE A 87 16.09 -2.91 3.57
N GLN A 88 16.06 -1.58 3.55
CA GLN A 88 17.20 -0.77 3.94
C GLN A 88 17.22 -0.58 5.46
N ASN A 89 18.29 -1.06 6.08
CA ASN A 89 18.56 -0.82 7.48
C ASN A 89 18.83 0.68 7.71
N GLN A 90 18.23 1.24 8.76
CA GLN A 90 18.27 2.69 9.02
C GLN A 90 19.68 3.19 9.36
N ASP A 91 20.46 2.37 10.07
CA ASP A 91 21.72 2.78 10.69
C ASP A 91 22.88 2.69 9.70
N ASN A 92 23.05 1.53 9.07
CA ASN A 92 24.19 1.25 8.18
C ASN A 92 23.86 1.38 6.68
N LYS A 93 22.60 1.67 6.33
CA LYS A 93 22.08 1.74 4.95
C LYS A 93 22.21 0.46 4.13
N ALA A 94 22.58 -0.66 4.76
CA ALA A 94 22.69 -1.95 4.11
C ALA A 94 21.30 -2.45 3.67
N ILE A 95 21.27 -3.22 2.58
CA ILE A 95 20.06 -3.88 2.09
C ILE A 95 20.02 -5.30 2.65
N GLU A 96 18.97 -5.59 3.42
CA GLU A 96 18.69 -6.90 3.99
C GLU A 96 17.59 -7.59 3.20
N ALA A 97 17.86 -8.80 2.72
CA ALA A 97 16.86 -9.64 2.08
C ALA A 97 16.13 -10.50 3.13
N LYS A 98 14.79 -10.43 3.16
CA LYS A 98 13.94 -11.31 3.97
C LYS A 98 13.04 -12.12 3.05
N GLU A 99 13.27 -13.43 2.98
CA GLU A 99 12.45 -14.35 2.18
C GLU A 99 11.45 -15.06 3.08
N LEU A 100 10.18 -15.04 2.69
CA LEU A 100 9.06 -15.64 3.41
C LEU A 100 8.24 -16.51 2.47
N GLU A 101 7.82 -17.67 2.97
CA GLU A 101 6.93 -18.59 2.26
C GLU A 101 5.53 -18.58 2.87
N PHE A 102 4.50 -18.56 2.02
CA PHE A 102 3.09 -18.51 2.42
C PHE A 102 2.29 -19.60 1.71
N SER A 103 1.29 -20.14 2.42
CA SER A 103 0.32 -21.07 1.81
C SER A 103 -0.63 -20.37 0.83
N ASN A 104 -0.87 -19.06 1.03
CA ASN A 104 -1.67 -18.24 0.13
C ASN A 104 -0.96 -16.90 -0.09
N LEU A 105 0.02 -16.91 -0.99
CA LEU A 105 0.82 -15.74 -1.35
C LEU A 105 -0.05 -14.61 -1.94
N PHE A 106 -1.03 -14.93 -2.79
CA PHE A 106 -1.89 -13.92 -3.41
C PHE A 106 -2.66 -13.07 -2.39
N ALA A 107 -3.22 -13.70 -1.35
CA ALA A 107 -3.91 -12.96 -0.29
C ALA A 107 -2.99 -12.01 0.49
N VAL A 108 -1.69 -12.34 0.58
CA VAL A 108 -0.67 -11.51 1.23
C VAL A 108 -0.28 -10.36 0.32
N LEU A 109 0.00 -10.64 -0.96
CA LEU A 109 0.31 -9.63 -1.98
C LEU A 109 -0.80 -8.58 -2.10
N HIS A 110 -2.05 -9.02 -2.21
CA HIS A 110 -3.21 -8.11 -2.24
C HIS A 110 -3.30 -7.24 -0.99
N CYS A 111 -3.00 -7.80 0.18
CA CYS A 111 -2.97 -7.02 1.41
C CYS A 111 -1.85 -5.99 1.41
N ILE A 112 -0.63 -6.38 1.04
CA ILE A 112 0.51 -5.47 0.97
C ILE A 112 0.23 -4.33 -0.01
N HIS A 113 -0.33 -4.64 -1.18
CA HIS A 113 -0.71 -3.65 -2.19
C HIS A 113 -1.78 -2.68 -1.65
N ALA A 114 -2.82 -3.19 -0.98
CA ALA A 114 -3.84 -2.33 -0.38
C ALA A 114 -3.24 -1.37 0.65
N PHE A 115 -2.36 -1.86 1.53
CA PHE A 115 -1.69 -1.01 2.53
C PHE A 115 -0.79 0.04 1.89
N PHE A 116 -0.05 -0.30 0.83
CA PHE A 116 0.74 0.68 0.07
C PHE A 116 -0.15 1.70 -0.64
N ALA A 117 -1.23 1.27 -1.29
CA ALA A 117 -2.17 2.17 -1.95
C ALA A 117 -2.77 3.17 -0.95
N ALA A 118 -3.19 2.69 0.22
CA ALA A 118 -3.68 3.54 1.30
C ALA A 118 -2.59 4.51 1.82
N LYS A 119 -1.34 4.05 1.91
CA LYS A 119 -0.21 4.92 2.29
C LYS A 119 0.09 5.99 1.26
N VAL A 120 -0.01 5.67 -0.02
CA VAL A 120 0.18 6.66 -1.10
C VAL A 120 -0.96 7.66 -1.09
N ALA A 121 -2.21 7.20 -0.93
CA ALA A 121 -3.38 8.07 -0.84
C ALA A 121 -3.27 9.10 0.30
N CYS A 122 -2.79 8.70 1.48
CA CYS A 122 -2.61 9.65 2.60
C CYS A 122 -1.45 10.64 2.44
N LEU A 123 -0.64 10.51 1.39
CA LEU A 123 0.40 11.48 1.03
C LEU A 123 -0.04 12.42 -0.10
N ASP A 124 -1.21 12.15 -0.72
CA ASP A 124 -1.78 12.97 -1.79
C ASP A 124 -2.66 14.09 -1.19
N PRO A 125 -2.29 15.38 -1.34
CA PRO A 125 -3.08 16.51 -0.88
C PRO A 125 -4.53 16.50 -1.38
N MET A 126 -4.75 16.07 -2.64
CA MET A 126 -6.08 16.04 -3.25
C MET A 126 -6.98 14.95 -2.64
N PHE A 127 -6.38 13.87 -2.15
CA PHE A 127 -7.10 12.81 -1.45
C PHE A 127 -7.58 13.28 -0.07
N LEU A 128 -6.74 14.00 0.69
CA LEU A 128 -7.12 14.56 1.99
C LEU A 128 -8.28 15.56 1.87
N GLU A 129 -8.29 16.42 0.85
CA GLU A 129 -9.40 17.35 0.60
C GLU A 129 -10.73 16.62 0.35
N SER A 130 -10.68 15.45 -0.31
CA SER A 130 -11.87 14.64 -0.57
C SER A 130 -12.45 13.94 0.67
N GLN A 131 -11.64 13.73 1.72
CA GLN A 131 -12.10 13.27 3.04
C GLN A 131 -12.84 14.39 3.80
N GLY A 132 -12.39 15.64 3.66
CA GLY A 132 -13.02 16.82 4.28
C GLY A 132 -14.41 17.13 3.73
N ALA A 133 -14.63 16.93 2.42
CA ALA A 133 -15.92 17.16 1.77
C ALA A 133 -17.00 16.14 2.15
N ALA A 134 -16.64 14.90 2.51
CA ALA A 134 -17.59 13.88 2.95
C ALA A 134 -18.17 14.15 4.35
N THR A 135 -17.54 15.04 5.14
CA THR A 135 -17.96 15.35 6.51
C THR A 135 -18.75 16.68 6.59
N THR A 136 -19.06 17.31 5.47
CA THR A 136 -19.72 18.63 5.42
C THR A 136 -20.83 18.72 4.38
N THR A 137 -21.79 17.78 4.38
CA THR A 137 -23.12 18.06 3.81
C THR A 137 -23.96 18.86 4.81
N GLY A 138 -23.61 20.13 4.95
CA GLY A 138 -24.28 21.10 5.79
C GLY A 138 -23.71 22.51 5.66
N GLY A 139 -23.55 23.02 4.43
CA GLY A 139 -23.13 24.40 4.22
C GLY A 139 -22.84 24.76 2.77
N VAL A 140 -23.77 25.51 2.16
CA VAL A 140 -23.62 26.14 0.84
C VAL A 140 -22.51 27.18 0.88
N GLY A 141 -21.58 27.12 -0.09
CA GLY A 141 -20.53 28.13 -0.26
C GLY A 141 -19.84 28.01 -1.61
N SER A 142 -20.35 28.74 -2.60
CA SER A 142 -19.76 28.99 -3.91
C SER A 142 -18.42 29.70 -3.81
N HIS A 143 -17.37 29.28 -4.52
CA HIS A 143 -16.33 30.18 -5.08
C HIS A 143 -15.48 29.52 -6.19
N SER A 144 -14.90 30.38 -7.02
CA SER A 144 -14.49 30.24 -8.41
C SER A 144 -13.04 29.79 -8.67
N HIS A 145 -12.86 29.15 -9.82
CA HIS A 145 -11.64 28.78 -10.58
C HIS A 145 -10.35 29.61 -10.37
N GLN A 146 -9.19 28.91 -10.30
CA GLN A 146 -8.05 29.15 -11.19
C GLN A 146 -7.05 27.97 -11.20
N SER A 147 -6.88 27.33 -12.37
CA SER A 147 -5.92 26.24 -12.62
C SER A 147 -4.50 26.76 -12.81
N SER A 148 -3.52 26.09 -12.19
CA SER A 148 -2.11 26.12 -12.61
C SER A 148 -1.68 24.69 -12.92
N GLN A 149 -1.40 24.41 -14.20
CA GLN A 149 -0.85 23.14 -14.67
C GLN A 149 0.63 23.03 -14.30
N GLN A 150 1.01 21.94 -13.63
CA GLN A 150 2.38 21.43 -13.67
C GLN A 150 2.32 19.91 -13.81
N ALA A 151 2.81 19.41 -14.95
CA ALA A 151 2.83 18.00 -15.31
C ALA A 151 3.85 17.24 -14.45
N LEU A 152 3.41 16.18 -13.78
CA LEU A 152 4.28 15.17 -13.19
C LEU A 152 4.44 14.00 -14.17
N HIS A 153 5.69 13.69 -14.50
CA HIS A 153 6.06 12.51 -15.31
C HIS A 153 5.67 11.20 -14.59
N PRO A 154 5.20 10.16 -15.30
CA PRO A 154 5.01 8.84 -14.73
C PRO A 154 6.36 8.18 -14.38
N LEU A 155 6.46 7.56 -13.20
CA LEU A 155 7.52 6.59 -12.92
C LEU A 155 7.28 5.34 -13.80
N GLU A 156 8.16 5.11 -14.78
CA GLU A 156 8.23 3.84 -15.51
C GLU A 156 8.62 2.70 -14.57
N TRP A 157 7.79 1.67 -14.51
CA TRP A 157 8.14 0.35 -13.99
C TRP A 157 8.60 -0.49 -15.19
N MET A 158 9.80 -1.08 -15.13
CA MET A 158 10.27 -2.00 -16.17
C MET A 158 9.80 -3.43 -15.85
N PRO A 159 9.26 -4.20 -16.80
CA PRO A 159 9.02 -5.62 -16.62
C PRO A 159 10.32 -6.43 -16.66
N ALA A 160 10.36 -7.51 -15.90
CA ALA A 160 11.44 -8.49 -15.91
C ALA A 160 11.46 -9.27 -17.23
N GLY A 161 12.63 -9.34 -17.87
CA GLY A 161 12.97 -10.32 -18.90
C GLY A 161 13.80 -11.45 -18.32
#